data_AF-A0AAD7A1H5-F1
#
_entry.id   AF-A0AAD7A1H5-F1
#
_cell.length_a   1.000
_cell.length_b   1.000
_cell.length_c   1.000
_cell.angle_alpha   90.00
_cell.angle_beta   90.00
_cell.angle_gamma   90.00
#
_symmetry.space_group_name_H-M   'P 1'
#
loop_
_entity.id
_entity.type
_entity.pdbx_description
1 polymer ?
#
loop_
_entity_poly.entity_id
_entity_poly.type
_entity_poly.pdbx_seq_one_letter_code
_entity_poly.pdbx_strand_id
1 'polypeptide(L)'
;MSPKTQPAKPSTGPPQALLARIKYLGQLLKHLPSTIPENPSESPYRFYLNEDRIADTGTVFPEAGQALEISFGTWKSRDAPVIFSERGRRLQALVPFLKNVVKRMNTSERSAFKKSWIDRLVKAAKDCGAAIPSKTAKRRAEEGATAGDESDAAPPPKKSKMHAPIILGTDSDSPNAQSSHPSPAPAPASK
;
A
#
# COMPACT_ATOMS: atom_id res chain seq x y z
N MET A 1 22.52 36.65 -1.90
CA MET A 1 22.08 35.46 -2.67
C MET A 1 20.92 34.82 -1.93
N SER A 2 19.69 35.02 -2.39
CA SER A 2 18.49 34.44 -1.75
C SER A 2 18.20 33.05 -2.33
N PRO A 3 17.87 32.03 -1.52
CA PRO A 3 17.53 30.72 -2.03
C PRO A 3 16.16 30.77 -2.72
N LYS A 4 16.13 30.39 -4.01
CA LYS A 4 14.89 30.21 -4.78
C LYS A 4 14.16 28.98 -4.24
N THR A 5 13.15 29.19 -3.41
CA THR A 5 12.16 28.17 -3.06
C THR A 5 11.38 27.82 -4.32
N GLN A 6 11.70 26.67 -4.94
CA GLN A 6 10.91 26.15 -6.04
C GLN A 6 9.53 25.73 -5.51
N PRO A 7 8.42 26.18 -6.12
CA PRO A 7 7.09 25.74 -5.74
C PRO A 7 6.94 24.25 -6.07
N ALA A 8 6.46 23.47 -5.11
CA ALA A 8 6.11 22.08 -5.30
C ALA A 8 5.11 21.96 -6.45
N LYS A 9 5.43 21.15 -7.47
CA LYS A 9 4.55 20.93 -8.62
C LYS A 9 3.18 20.46 -8.14
N PRO A 10 2.09 21.15 -8.48
CA PRO A 10 0.75 20.70 -8.14
C PRO A 10 0.50 19.34 -8.78
N SER A 11 0.03 18.38 -7.97
CA SER A 11 -0.34 17.03 -8.42
C SER A 11 -1.62 17.12 -9.24
N THR A 12 -1.48 17.31 -10.55
CA THR A 12 -2.59 17.54 -11.48
C THR A 12 -3.20 16.22 -11.95
N GLY A 13 -4.28 15.79 -11.29
CA GLY A 13 -5.30 14.89 -11.84
C GLY A 13 -5.61 13.60 -11.04
N PRO A 14 -6.89 13.14 -11.01
CA PRO A 14 -7.28 11.83 -10.46
C PRO A 14 -6.47 10.63 -11.01
N PRO A 15 -6.10 10.58 -12.31
CA PRO A 15 -5.24 9.51 -12.84
C PRO A 15 -3.84 9.49 -12.20
N GLN A 16 -3.28 10.66 -11.89
CA GLN A 16 -1.94 10.77 -11.32
C GLN A 16 -1.89 10.25 -9.88
N ALA A 17 -2.94 10.54 -9.08
CA ALA A 17 -3.07 10.00 -7.73
C ALA A 17 -3.18 8.46 -7.73
N LEU A 18 -3.93 7.88 -8.67
CA LEU A 18 -4.04 6.44 -8.82
C LEU A 18 -2.72 5.79 -9.24
N LEU A 19 -2.01 6.39 -10.20
CA LEU A 19 -0.68 5.92 -10.61
C LEU A 19 0.35 6.02 -9.48
N ALA A 20 0.30 7.08 -8.67
CA ALA A 20 1.14 7.22 -7.48
C ALA A 20 0.82 6.13 -6.45
N ARG A 21 -0.45 5.78 -6.27
CA ARG A 21 -0.88 4.68 -5.39
C ARG A 21 -0.38 3.32 -5.87
N ILE A 22 -0.45 3.04 -7.18
CA ILE A 22 0.11 1.82 -7.78
C ILE A 22 1.64 1.79 -7.63
N LYS A 23 2.31 2.93 -7.78
CA LYS A 23 3.76 3.03 -7.53
C LYS A 23 4.10 2.73 -6.07
N TYR A 24 3.31 3.24 -5.12
CA TYR A 24 3.47 2.96 -3.70
C TYR A 24 3.27 1.47 -3.39
N LEU A 25 2.25 0.83 -3.97
CA LEU A 25 2.07 -0.62 -3.90
C LEU A 25 3.34 -1.33 -4.39
N GLY A 26 3.88 -0.95 -5.55
CA GLY A 26 5.11 -1.52 -6.07
C GLY A 26 6.33 -1.36 -5.15
N GLN A 27 6.39 -0.32 -4.34
CA GLN A 27 7.43 -0.19 -3.31
C GLN A 27 7.20 -1.15 -2.15
N LEU A 28 5.95 -1.33 -1.69
CA LEU A 28 5.62 -2.29 -0.64
C LEU A 28 5.97 -3.71 -1.05
N LEU A 29 5.63 -4.12 -2.28
CA LEU A 29 5.91 -5.48 -2.78
C LEU A 29 7.42 -5.80 -2.82
N LYS A 30 8.28 -4.78 -2.95
CA LYS A 30 9.75 -4.93 -2.88
C LYS A 30 10.29 -5.12 -1.46
N HIS A 31 9.50 -4.77 -0.46
CA HIS A 31 9.87 -4.82 0.96
C HIS A 31 9.00 -5.81 1.73
N LEU A 32 8.42 -6.79 1.05
CA LEU A 32 7.80 -7.94 1.71
C LEU A 32 8.86 -8.71 2.53
N PRO A 33 8.48 -9.29 3.67
CA PRO A 33 9.42 -9.99 4.54
C PRO A 33 10.02 -11.22 3.85
N SER A 34 11.22 -11.60 4.30
CA SER A 34 11.94 -12.78 3.81
C SER A 34 11.27 -14.11 4.17
N THR A 35 10.31 -14.10 5.10
CA THR A 35 9.47 -15.26 5.43
C THR A 35 8.57 -15.70 4.27
N ILE A 36 8.29 -14.81 3.33
CA ILE A 36 7.58 -15.14 2.09
C ILE A 36 8.59 -15.69 1.07
N PRO A 37 8.33 -16.87 0.45
CA PRO A 37 9.23 -17.48 -0.52
C PRO A 37 9.57 -16.57 -1.69
N GLU A 38 10.84 -16.53 -2.08
CA GLU A 38 11.29 -15.78 -3.25
C GLU A 38 11.32 -16.65 -4.50
N ASN A 39 10.53 -16.27 -5.50
CA ASN A 39 10.44 -16.95 -6.81
C ASN A 39 10.38 -18.50 -6.70
N PRO A 40 9.40 -19.10 -6.01
CA PRO A 40 9.21 -20.55 -5.97
C PRO A 40 9.12 -21.18 -7.38
N SER A 41 9.34 -22.49 -7.50
CA SER A 41 9.25 -23.20 -8.78
C SER A 41 7.86 -23.04 -9.41
N GLU A 42 6.82 -23.21 -8.60
CA GLU A 42 5.43 -23.02 -8.97
C GLU A 42 4.93 -21.66 -8.49
N SER A 43 4.12 -20.99 -9.31
CA SER A 43 3.52 -19.71 -8.94
C SER A 43 2.10 -19.58 -9.47
N PRO A 44 1.17 -19.11 -8.62
CA PRO A 44 -0.19 -18.81 -9.05
C PRO A 44 -0.30 -17.48 -9.81
N TYR A 45 0.74 -16.64 -9.78
CA TYR A 45 0.66 -15.28 -10.32
C TYR A 45 0.76 -15.25 -11.84
N ARG A 46 -0.38 -14.98 -12.47
CA ARG A 46 -0.52 -14.81 -13.92
C ARG A 46 -1.37 -13.58 -14.19
N PHE A 47 -0.71 -12.47 -14.50
CA PHE A 47 -1.36 -11.19 -14.76
C PHE A 47 -1.45 -10.92 -16.26
N TYR A 48 -2.61 -11.19 -16.85
CA TYR A 48 -2.89 -10.87 -18.24
C TYR A 48 -4.36 -10.49 -18.38
N LEU A 49 -4.66 -9.72 -19.42
CA LEU A 49 -6.03 -9.42 -19.83
C LEU A 49 -6.41 -10.36 -20.96
N ASN A 50 -7.64 -10.87 -20.93
CA ASN A 50 -8.19 -11.61 -22.06
C ASN A 50 -8.71 -10.59 -23.09
N GLU A 51 -7.91 -10.32 -24.11
CA GLU A 51 -8.24 -9.30 -25.12
C GLU A 51 -9.47 -9.68 -25.95
N ASP A 52 -9.71 -10.97 -26.20
CA ASP A 52 -10.89 -11.45 -26.93
C ASP A 52 -12.17 -11.11 -26.15
N ARG A 53 -12.18 -11.36 -24.84
CA ARG A 53 -13.32 -10.99 -23.99
C ARG A 53 -13.52 -9.49 -23.86
N ILE A 54 -12.43 -8.72 -23.86
CA ILE A 54 -12.53 -7.25 -23.85
C ILE A 54 -13.10 -6.76 -25.18
N ALA A 55 -12.74 -7.38 -26.31
CA ALA A 55 -13.32 -7.04 -27.60
C ALA A 55 -14.83 -7.31 -27.64
N ASP A 56 -15.28 -8.43 -27.04
CA ASP A 56 -16.69 -8.81 -26.99
C ASP A 56 -17.51 -7.92 -26.03
N THR A 57 -16.99 -7.65 -24.83
CA THR A 57 -17.73 -6.94 -23.77
C THR A 57 -17.51 -5.43 -23.76
N GLY A 58 -16.43 -4.96 -24.39
CA GLY A 58 -15.99 -3.57 -24.36
C GLY A 58 -15.48 -3.09 -23.00
N THR A 59 -15.35 -3.96 -21.99
CA THR A 59 -15.02 -3.54 -20.61
C THR A 59 -13.76 -4.19 -20.06
N VAL A 60 -12.87 -3.38 -19.49
CA VAL A 60 -11.58 -3.86 -18.92
C VAL A 60 -11.72 -4.21 -17.43
N PHE A 61 -12.67 -3.58 -16.74
CA PHE A 61 -12.87 -3.75 -15.30
C PHE A 61 -13.12 -5.20 -14.86
N PRO A 62 -14.10 -5.93 -15.43
CA PRO A 62 -14.38 -7.30 -14.99
C PRO A 62 -13.22 -8.25 -15.30
N GLU A 63 -12.60 -8.12 -16.47
CA GLU A 63 -11.46 -8.96 -16.87
C GLU A 63 -10.23 -8.75 -15.98
N ALA A 64 -9.93 -7.49 -15.64
CA ALA A 64 -8.86 -7.19 -14.69
C ALA A 64 -9.16 -7.74 -13.29
N GLY A 65 -10.42 -7.68 -12.85
CA GLY A 65 -10.87 -8.27 -11.59
C GLY A 65 -10.65 -9.78 -11.59
N GLN A 66 -11.13 -10.48 -12.61
CA GLN A 66 -11.00 -11.94 -12.73
C GLN A 66 -9.53 -12.38 -12.72
N ALA A 67 -8.65 -11.70 -13.45
CA ALA A 67 -7.22 -12.01 -13.47
C ALA A 67 -6.58 -11.91 -12.07
N LEU A 68 -7.00 -10.92 -11.27
CA LEU A 68 -6.55 -10.76 -9.89
C LEU A 68 -7.15 -11.82 -8.97
N GLU A 69 -8.44 -12.15 -9.12
CA GLU A 69 -9.08 -13.20 -8.32
C GLU A 69 -8.42 -14.56 -8.51
N ILE A 70 -8.08 -14.91 -9.75
CA ILE A 70 -7.36 -16.14 -10.08
C ILE A 70 -5.96 -16.10 -9.45
N SER A 71 -5.22 -15.02 -9.68
CA SER A 71 -3.83 -14.90 -9.20
C SER A 71 -3.71 -14.96 -7.67
N PHE A 72 -4.68 -14.38 -6.95
CA PHE A 72 -4.68 -14.36 -5.48
C PHE A 72 -5.58 -15.43 -4.85
N GLY A 73 -6.20 -16.30 -5.66
CA GLY A 73 -7.11 -17.36 -5.19
C GLY A 73 -8.35 -16.84 -4.46
N THR A 74 -8.73 -15.56 -4.63
CA THR A 74 -9.86 -14.95 -3.92
C THR A 74 -11.21 -15.30 -4.53
N TRP A 75 -11.26 -15.99 -5.68
CA TRP A 75 -12.50 -16.50 -6.27
C TRP A 75 -13.21 -17.52 -5.37
N LYS A 76 -12.49 -18.17 -4.44
CA LYS A 76 -13.03 -19.17 -3.51
C LYS A 76 -13.90 -18.56 -2.41
N SER A 77 -13.68 -17.30 -2.07
CA SER A 77 -14.48 -16.57 -1.09
C SER A 77 -14.40 -15.08 -1.37
N ARG A 78 -15.57 -14.47 -1.57
CA ARG A 78 -15.72 -13.08 -2.01
C ARG A 78 -14.99 -12.08 -1.09
N ASP A 79 -14.95 -12.39 0.20
CA ASP A 79 -14.33 -11.55 1.24
C ASP A 79 -12.96 -12.07 1.70
N ALA A 80 -12.38 -13.06 1.03
CA ALA A 80 -11.08 -13.62 1.41
C ALA A 80 -10.00 -12.52 1.48
N PRO A 81 -9.20 -12.43 2.54
CA PRO A 81 -8.07 -11.52 2.54
C PRO A 81 -7.12 -11.86 1.38
N VAL A 82 -6.56 -10.84 0.72
CA VAL A 82 -5.48 -11.09 -0.24
C VAL A 82 -4.23 -11.46 0.56
N ILE A 83 -3.63 -12.60 0.24
CA ILE A 83 -2.40 -13.08 0.87
C ILE A 83 -1.31 -13.19 -0.21
N PHE A 84 -0.14 -12.62 0.07
CA PHE A 84 1.02 -12.76 -0.80
C PHE A 84 1.74 -14.07 -0.49
N SER A 85 1.68 -15.03 -1.42
CA SER A 85 2.30 -16.35 -1.28
C SER A 85 3.74 -16.41 -1.76
N GLU A 86 4.18 -15.41 -2.52
CA GLU A 86 5.56 -15.31 -3.01
C GLU A 86 6.02 -13.85 -3.13
N ARG A 87 7.34 -13.63 -3.13
CA ARG A 87 7.99 -12.39 -3.52
C ARG A 87 8.86 -12.60 -4.77
N GLY A 88 9.28 -11.50 -5.39
CA GLY A 88 10.17 -11.54 -6.56
C GLY A 88 9.49 -11.13 -7.87
N ARG A 89 10.03 -11.61 -9.00
CA ARG A 89 9.79 -11.04 -10.34
C ARG A 89 8.33 -11.17 -10.78
N ARG A 90 7.70 -12.32 -10.53
CA ARG A 90 6.31 -12.58 -10.93
C ARG A 90 5.33 -11.66 -10.21
N LEU A 91 5.46 -11.53 -8.88
CA LEU A 91 4.66 -10.56 -8.13
C LEU A 91 4.93 -9.12 -8.57
N GLN A 92 6.18 -8.76 -8.90
CA GLN A 92 6.50 -7.42 -9.39
C GLN A 92 5.85 -7.10 -10.75
N ALA A 93 5.50 -8.11 -11.56
CA ALA A 93 4.76 -7.92 -12.81
C ALA A 93 3.31 -7.40 -12.59
N LEU A 94 2.79 -7.48 -11.36
CA LEU A 94 1.52 -6.86 -10.99
C LEU A 94 1.51 -5.35 -11.23
N VAL A 95 2.62 -4.65 -10.95
CA VAL A 95 2.69 -3.19 -11.07
C VAL A 95 2.50 -2.71 -12.51
N PRO A 96 3.24 -3.20 -13.53
CA PRO A 96 2.99 -2.82 -14.92
C PRO A 96 1.60 -3.28 -15.40
N PHE A 97 1.12 -4.44 -14.97
CA PHE A 97 -0.25 -4.90 -15.28
C PHE A 97 -1.30 -3.90 -14.79
N LEU A 98 -1.27 -3.51 -13.51
CA LEU A 98 -2.22 -2.56 -12.94
C LEU A 98 -2.16 -1.20 -13.64
N LYS A 99 -0.95 -0.72 -13.99
CA LYS A 99 -0.79 0.52 -14.77
C LYS A 99 -1.42 0.41 -16.15
N ASN A 100 -1.30 -0.74 -16.82
CA ASN A 100 -1.93 -0.97 -18.11
C ASN A 100 -3.45 -0.97 -18.01
N VAL A 101 -3.99 -1.70 -17.03
CA VAL A 101 -5.43 -1.78 -16.72
C VAL A 101 -6.04 -0.40 -16.52
N VAL A 102 -5.49 0.40 -15.60
CA VAL A 102 -6.10 1.70 -15.24
C VAL A 102 -6.02 2.74 -16.36
N LYS A 103 -5.09 2.59 -17.31
CA LYS A 103 -5.01 3.46 -18.50
C LYS A 103 -6.17 3.23 -19.46
N ARG A 104 -6.66 1.99 -19.54
CA ARG A 104 -7.75 1.59 -20.45
C ARG A 104 -9.14 1.81 -19.84
N MET A 105 -9.21 2.08 -18.54
CA MET A 105 -10.46 2.34 -17.81
C MET A 105 -10.91 3.80 -17.93
N ASN A 106 -12.23 4.01 -17.88
CA ASN A 106 -12.80 5.34 -17.70
C ASN A 106 -12.70 5.82 -16.23
N THR A 107 -13.13 7.04 -15.95
CA THR A 107 -12.98 7.64 -14.61
C THR A 107 -13.79 6.93 -13.53
N SER A 108 -15.01 6.46 -13.85
CA SER A 108 -15.85 5.72 -12.91
C SER A 108 -15.22 4.36 -12.56
N GLU A 109 -14.82 3.61 -13.58
CA GLU A 109 -14.13 2.32 -13.42
C GLU A 109 -12.83 2.46 -12.62
N ARG A 110 -12.01 3.49 -12.90
CA ARG A 110 -10.78 3.75 -12.13
C ARG A 110 -11.07 3.95 -10.64
N SER A 111 -12.14 4.67 -10.30
CA SER A 111 -12.54 4.92 -8.92
C SER A 111 -12.99 3.63 -8.22
N ALA A 112 -13.84 2.85 -8.88
CA ALA A 112 -14.27 1.54 -8.38
C ALA A 112 -13.06 0.60 -8.22
N PHE A 113 -12.18 0.55 -9.21
CA PHE A 113 -11.04 -0.37 -9.24
C PHE A 113 -10.01 -0.03 -8.17
N LYS A 114 -9.83 1.27 -7.90
CA LYS A 114 -9.01 1.73 -6.77
C LYS A 114 -9.51 1.12 -5.46
N LYS A 115 -10.81 1.18 -5.19
CA LYS A 115 -11.41 0.69 -3.94
C LYS A 115 -11.40 -0.84 -3.87
N SER A 116 -11.82 -1.52 -4.94
CA SER A 116 -11.96 -2.98 -4.97
C SER A 116 -10.62 -3.72 -4.95
N TRP A 117 -9.60 -3.17 -5.61
CA TRP A 117 -8.33 -3.87 -5.81
C TRP A 117 -7.13 -3.12 -5.27
N ILE A 118 -6.89 -1.88 -5.70
CA ILE A 118 -5.63 -1.20 -5.37
C ILE A 118 -5.47 -0.98 -3.86
N ASP A 119 -6.51 -0.49 -3.18
CA ASP A 119 -6.46 -0.26 -1.74
C ASP A 119 -6.43 -1.57 -0.96
N ARG A 120 -7.14 -2.60 -1.43
CA ARG A 120 -7.10 -3.96 -0.86
C ARG A 120 -5.69 -4.58 -0.94
N LEU A 121 -5.02 -4.45 -2.08
CA LEU A 121 -3.65 -4.93 -2.29
C LEU A 121 -2.63 -4.17 -1.42
N VAL A 122 -2.79 -2.85 -1.29
CA VAL A 122 -1.94 -2.05 -0.40
C VAL A 122 -2.12 -2.47 1.05
N LYS A 123 -3.37 -2.69 1.48
CA LYS A 123 -3.66 -3.16 2.84
C LYS A 123 -3.03 -4.54 3.07
N ALA A 124 -3.27 -5.48 2.17
CA ALA A 124 -2.70 -6.83 2.24
C ALA A 124 -1.17 -6.82 2.32
N ALA A 125 -0.50 -5.92 1.58
CA ALA A 125 0.96 -5.89 1.59
C ALA A 125 1.49 -5.46 2.97
N LYS A 126 0.81 -4.49 3.59
CA LYS A 126 1.11 -4.06 4.96
C LYS A 126 0.78 -5.13 5.99
N ASP A 127 -0.35 -5.80 5.85
CA ASP A 127 -0.76 -6.89 6.73
C ASP A 127 0.21 -8.07 6.65
N CYS A 128 0.81 -8.30 5.47
CA CYS A 128 1.90 -9.26 5.26
C CYS A 128 3.27 -8.76 5.77
N GLY A 129 3.34 -7.62 6.46
CA GLY A 129 4.57 -7.08 7.06
C GLY A 129 5.44 -6.22 6.15
N ALA A 130 4.95 -5.79 4.98
CA ALA A 130 5.74 -4.89 4.12
C ALA A 130 5.98 -3.54 4.81
N ALA A 131 7.25 -3.22 5.05
CA ALA A 131 7.67 -1.97 5.64
C ALA A 131 8.75 -1.31 4.77
N ILE A 132 8.46 -0.12 4.24
CA ILE A 132 9.44 0.66 3.48
C ILE A 132 10.35 1.39 4.49
N PRO A 133 11.66 1.11 4.54
CA PRO A 133 12.57 1.79 5.45
C PRO A 133 12.54 3.30 5.19
N SER A 134 12.46 4.10 6.27
CA SER A 134 12.60 5.55 6.14
C SER A 134 14.03 5.91 5.72
N LYS A 135 14.21 7.03 5.01
CA LYS A 135 15.55 7.53 4.62
C LYS A 135 16.50 7.69 5.82
N THR A 136 15.95 7.99 7.00
CA THR A 136 16.72 8.12 8.25
C THR A 136 17.16 6.76 8.79
N ALA A 137 16.31 5.73 8.69
CA ALA A 137 16.66 4.36 9.10
C ALA A 137 17.75 3.74 8.20
N LYS A 138 17.73 4.06 6.90
CA LYS A 138 18.75 3.56 5.97
C LYS A 138 20.17 4.05 6.31
N ARG A 139 20.31 5.33 6.68
CA ARG A 139 21.63 5.89 7.07
C ARG A 139 22.22 5.21 8.31
N ARG A 140 21.39 4.89 9.29
CA ARG A 140 21.83 4.20 10.52
C ARG A 140 22.25 2.74 10.28
N ALA A 141 21.63 2.05 9.33
CA ALA A 141 22.01 0.69 8.98
C ALA A 141 23.35 0.64 8.22
N GLU A 142 23.65 1.66 7.41
CA GLU A 142 24.91 1.79 6.67
C GLU A 142 26.07 2.25 7.58
N GLU A 143 25.82 3.09 8.58
CA GLU A 143 26.84 3.54 9.55
C GLU A 143 27.14 2.51 10.65
N GLY A 144 26.29 1.48 10.84
CA GLY A 144 26.49 0.42 11.83
C GLY A 144 27.22 -0.82 11.33
N ALA A 145 27.51 -0.92 10.02
CA ALA A 145 28.14 -2.10 9.41
C ALA A 145 29.68 -2.00 9.26
N THR A 146 30.28 -0.89 9.71
CA THR A 146 31.74 -0.68 9.70
C THR A 146 32.21 -0.24 11.08
N ALA A 147 32.16 -1.12 12.08
CA ALA A 147 32.79 -0.88 13.37
C ALA A 147 33.13 -2.20 14.08
N GLY A 148 34.16 -2.87 13.55
CA GLY A 148 35.02 -3.87 14.19
C GLY A 148 36.19 -4.01 13.22
N ASP A 149 37.40 -3.55 13.53
CA ASP A 149 38.22 -3.91 14.68
C ASP A 149 39.36 -2.87 14.90
N GLU A 150 39.76 -2.72 16.17
CA GLU A 150 41.03 -2.18 16.69
C GLU A 150 41.46 -0.71 16.48
N SER A 151 41.27 0.14 17.49
CA SER A 151 42.39 0.75 18.23
C SER A 151 41.96 1.69 19.36
N ASP A 152 42.66 1.51 20.46
CA ASP A 152 42.70 2.27 21.71
C ASP A 152 42.84 3.80 21.52
N ALA A 153 41.86 4.58 21.99
CA ALA A 153 42.02 5.98 22.36
C ALA A 153 40.81 6.51 23.16
N ALA A 154 41.10 7.12 24.30
CA ALA A 154 40.18 7.67 25.29
C ALA A 154 39.15 8.71 24.74
N PRO A 155 37.98 8.87 25.39
CA PRO A 155 36.90 9.71 24.90
C PRO A 155 37.06 11.21 25.25
N PRO A 156 36.73 12.15 24.35
CA PRO A 156 36.57 13.56 24.71
C PRO A 156 35.17 13.85 25.32
N PRO A 157 35.07 14.82 26.25
CA PRO A 157 33.90 15.03 27.10
C PRO A 157 32.68 15.62 26.37
N LYS A 158 31.51 15.10 26.77
CA LYS A 158 30.16 15.46 26.30
C LYS A 158 29.79 16.90 26.72
N LYS A 159 29.55 17.78 25.75
CA LYS A 159 28.85 19.05 26.01
C LYS A 159 27.35 18.77 26.12
N SER A 160 26.90 18.75 27.38
CA SER A 160 25.51 18.69 27.79
C SER A 160 24.74 19.89 27.23
N LYS A 161 23.71 19.65 26.41
CA LYS A 161 22.78 20.69 25.97
C LYS A 161 21.51 20.52 26.78
N MET A 162 21.28 21.47 27.69
CA MET A 162 20.16 21.50 28.64
C MET A 162 18.81 21.37 27.91
N HIS A 163 17.99 20.45 28.42
CA HIS A 163 16.58 20.35 28.13
C HIS A 163 15.85 21.61 28.61
N ALA A 164 15.03 22.21 27.75
CA ALA A 164 13.96 23.12 28.17
C ALA A 164 12.75 22.27 28.60
N PRO A 165 12.07 22.60 29.72
CA PRO A 165 10.89 21.89 30.17
C PRO A 165 9.67 22.26 29.29
N ILE A 166 8.97 21.25 28.78
CA ILE A 166 7.64 21.41 28.18
C ILE A 166 6.63 21.37 29.34
N ILE A 167 5.87 22.45 29.48
CA ILE A 167 4.83 22.64 30.48
C ILE A 167 3.68 21.65 30.20
N LEU A 168 3.33 20.89 31.25
CA LEU A 168 2.20 19.99 31.34
C LEU A 168 0.94 20.83 31.57
N GLY A 169 0.15 21.05 30.50
CA GLY A 169 -1.20 21.59 30.59
C GLY A 169 -2.20 20.45 30.70
N THR A 170 -2.67 20.21 31.92
CA THR A 170 -3.72 19.26 32.28
C THR A 170 -5.05 20.00 32.28
N ASP A 171 -6.01 19.58 31.45
CA ASP A 171 -7.45 19.79 31.63
C ASP A 171 -8.12 18.72 30.74
N SER A 172 -8.55 17.57 31.27
CA SER A 172 -9.84 17.36 31.94
C SER A 172 -11.01 18.04 31.21
N ASP A 173 -11.71 17.28 30.37
CA ASP A 173 -13.15 17.00 30.60
C ASP A 173 -13.66 15.91 29.63
N SER A 174 -14.08 14.78 30.21
CA SER A 174 -15.13 13.89 29.69
C SER A 174 -16.28 14.01 30.69
N PRO A 175 -17.56 13.73 30.37
CA PRO A 175 -18.07 12.86 29.30
C PRO A 175 -19.33 13.41 28.60
N ASN A 176 -19.82 12.77 27.52
CA ASN A 176 -21.25 12.43 27.48
C ASN A 176 -21.57 11.37 26.43
N ALA A 177 -22.35 10.39 26.87
CA ALA A 177 -22.98 9.37 26.07
C ALA A 177 -24.14 9.96 25.28
N GLN A 178 -24.40 9.45 24.07
CA GLN A 178 -25.76 9.11 23.67
C GLN A 178 -25.82 8.17 22.48
N SER A 179 -26.24 6.95 22.82
CA SER A 179 -26.88 5.95 21.97
C SER A 179 -28.01 6.56 21.14
N SER A 180 -28.10 6.19 19.87
CA SER A 180 -29.35 6.20 19.09
C SER A 180 -29.26 5.20 17.92
N HIS A 181 -29.47 3.91 18.23
CA HIS A 181 -30.21 3.02 17.32
C HIS A 181 -31.71 3.21 17.58
N PRO A 182 -32.54 3.31 16.54
CA PRO A 182 -33.46 2.20 16.22
C PRO A 182 -33.58 2.00 14.69
N SER A 183 -33.42 0.79 14.13
CA SER A 183 -34.31 -0.39 14.09
C SER A 183 -34.88 -0.55 12.65
N PRO A 184 -35.04 -1.79 12.15
CA PRO A 184 -35.32 -2.10 10.74
C PRO A 184 -36.83 -2.10 10.38
N ALA A 185 -37.10 -2.11 9.07
CA ALA A 185 -38.42 -2.09 8.43
C ALA A 185 -39.29 -3.34 8.70
N PRO A 186 -40.62 -3.23 8.60
CA PRO A 186 -41.51 -4.35 8.33
C PRO A 186 -41.95 -4.47 6.85
N ALA A 187 -42.22 -5.71 6.46
CA ALA A 187 -42.50 -6.26 5.13
C ALA A 187 -43.83 -5.80 4.47
N PRO A 188 -44.01 -6.03 3.15
CA PRO A 188 -45.22 -5.65 2.40
C PRO A 188 -46.44 -6.54 2.69
N ALA A 189 -47.62 -5.92 2.64
CA ALA A 189 -48.91 -6.60 2.73
C ALA A 189 -49.27 -7.26 1.39
N SER A 190 -49.69 -8.52 1.45
CA SER A 190 -50.31 -9.28 0.36
C SER A 190 -51.73 -8.77 0.07
N LYS A 191 -52.07 -8.69 -1.21
CA LYS A 191 -53.43 -8.81 -1.72
C LYS A 191 -53.38 -9.46 -3.10
#